data_AF-A0A108U8V9-F1
#
_entry.id   AF-A0A108U8V9-F1
#
_cell.length_a   1.000
_cell.length_b   1.000
_cell.length_c   1.000
_cell.angle_alpha   90.00
_cell.angle_beta   90.00
_cell.angle_gamma   90.00
#
_symmetry.space_group_name_H-M   'P 1'
#
loop_
_entity.id
_entity.type
_entity.pdbx_description
1 polymer ?
#
loop_
_entity_poly.entity_id
_entity_poly.type
_entity_poly.pdbx_seq_one_letter_code
_entity_poly.pdbx_strand_id
1 'polypeptide(L)'
;MSADTKTPLDHVNATLNQLKEMRHYSKNYVEQLTAQWLLFDGELSKLKQAERIEELMTRQGELYDALEAEIAELEEVAVSLQPVAEDAAGTVH
;
A
#
# COMPACT_ATOMS: atom_id res chain seq x y z
N MET A 1 5.76 -14.96 31.67
CA MET A 1 5.83 -14.49 30.27
C MET A 1 4.41 -14.13 29.86
N SER A 2 3.96 -12.90 30.16
CA SER A 2 2.67 -12.43 29.67
C SER A 2 2.87 -12.15 28.19
N ALA A 3 2.31 -12.98 27.31
CA ALA A 3 2.33 -12.70 25.89
C ALA A 3 1.41 -11.50 25.66
N ASP A 4 2.00 -10.32 25.46
CA ASP A 4 1.30 -9.16 24.91
C ASP A 4 0.68 -9.58 23.58
N THR A 5 -0.60 -9.96 23.64
CA THR A 5 -1.34 -10.41 22.47
C THR A 5 -1.81 -9.15 21.77
N LYS A 6 -1.23 -8.87 20.60
CA LYS A 6 -1.61 -7.74 19.75
C LYS A 6 -3.13 -7.73 19.56
N THR A 7 -3.73 -6.57 19.76
CA THR A 7 -5.16 -6.38 19.51
C THR A 7 -5.45 -6.46 18.01
N PRO A 8 -6.70 -6.72 17.60
CA PRO A 8 -7.09 -6.62 16.19
C PRO A 8 -6.70 -5.26 15.57
N LEU A 9 -6.84 -4.16 16.32
CA LEU A 9 -6.42 -2.83 15.90
C LEU A 9 -4.90 -2.74 15.66
N ASP A 10 -4.08 -3.34 16.53
CA ASP A 10 -2.62 -3.39 16.35
C ASP A 10 -2.24 -4.14 15.07
N HIS A 11 -2.96 -5.21 14.76
CA HIS A 11 -2.77 -5.95 13.51
C HIS A 11 -3.16 -5.13 12.28
N VAL A 12 -4.31 -4.45 12.30
CA VAL A 12 -4.75 -3.58 11.20
C VAL A 12 -3.76 -2.43 10.98
N ASN A 13 -3.31 -1.76 12.04
CA ASN A 13 -2.33 -0.68 11.94
C ASN A 13 -0.97 -1.17 11.40
N ALA A 14 -0.52 -2.37 11.80
CA ALA A 14 0.70 -2.95 11.26
C ALA A 14 0.56 -3.24 9.75
N THR A 15 -0.57 -3.79 9.32
CA THR A 15 -0.87 -4.02 7.90
C THR A 15 -0.93 -2.70 7.12
N LEU A 16 -1.62 -1.69 7.64
CA LEU A 16 -1.69 -0.35 7.02
C LEU A 16 -0.31 0.25 6.78
N ASN A 17 0.59 0.15 7.76
CA ASN A 17 1.96 0.64 7.61
C ASN A 17 2.70 -0.08 6.47
N GLN A 18 2.58 -1.41 6.41
CA GLN A 18 3.17 -2.20 5.33
C GLN A 18 2.59 -1.84 3.96
N LEU A 19 1.27 -1.70 3.83
CA LEU A 19 0.65 -1.33 2.55
C LEU A 19 1.03 0.08 2.11
N LYS A 20 1.15 1.03 3.04
CA LYS A 20 1.62 2.40 2.75
C LYS A 20 3.07 2.42 2.25
N GLU A 21 3.94 1.57 2.81
CA GLU A 21 5.30 1.36 2.30
C GLU A 21 5.28 0.75 0.89
N MET A 22 4.49 -0.32 0.68
CA MET A 22 4.35 -0.96 -0.64
C MET A 22 3.86 0.03 -1.70
N ARG A 23 2.89 0.88 -1.37
CA ARG A 23 2.39 1.93 -2.26
C ARG A 23 3.49 2.94 -2.62
N HIS A 24 4.29 3.34 -1.64
CA HIS A 24 5.42 4.25 -1.87
C HIS A 24 6.44 3.63 -2.85
N TYR A 25 6.81 2.37 -2.67
CA TYR A 25 7.71 1.67 -3.58
C TYR A 25 7.08 1.42 -4.95
N SER A 26 5.78 1.12 -5.01
CA SER A 26 5.03 0.90 -6.25
C SER A 26 5.15 2.08 -7.20
N LYS A 27 5.02 3.31 -6.68
CA LYS A 27 5.23 4.53 -7.45
C LYS A 27 6.63 4.63 -8.04
N ASN A 28 7.66 4.33 -7.24
CA ASN A 28 9.06 4.34 -7.69
C ASN A 28 9.34 3.29 -8.78
N TYR A 29 8.65 2.16 -8.77
CA TYR A 29 8.78 1.15 -9.82
C TYR A 29 8.23 1.60 -11.17
N VAL A 30 7.17 2.43 -11.21
CA VAL A 30 6.68 3.01 -12.47
C VAL A 30 7.76 3.87 -13.13
N GLU A 31 8.46 4.69 -12.36
CA GLU A 31 9.55 5.54 -12.87
C GLU A 31 10.70 4.70 -13.44
N GLN A 32 11.10 3.65 -12.74
CA GLN A 32 12.15 2.73 -13.20
C GLN A 32 11.73 1.93 -14.44
N LEU A 33 10.50 1.42 -14.48
CA LEU A 33 9.97 0.71 -15.64
C LEU A 33 9.86 1.62 -16.85
N THR A 34 9.51 2.90 -16.66
CA THR A 34 9.46 3.91 -17.74
C THR A 34 10.84 4.15 -18.35
N ALA A 35 11.88 4.31 -17.52
CA ALA A 35 13.25 4.46 -18.01
C ALA A 35 13.69 3.24 -18.85
N GLN A 36 13.27 2.06 -18.42
CA GLN A 36 13.63 0.79 -19.05
C GLN A 36 12.87 0.62 -20.36
N TRP A 37 11.59 0.97 -20.38
CA TRP A 37 10.78 1.03 -21.58
C TRP A 37 11.40 1.96 -22.62
N LEU A 38 11.80 3.18 -22.25
CA LEU A 38 12.46 4.14 -23.14
C LEU A 38 13.75 3.58 -23.77
N LEU A 39 14.56 2.84 -23.00
CA LEU A 39 15.76 2.19 -23.52
C LEU A 39 15.43 1.13 -24.58
N PHE A 40 14.39 0.33 -24.34
CA PHE A 40 13.97 -0.76 -25.22
C PHE A 40 13.08 -0.34 -26.38
N ASP A 41 12.45 0.82 -26.31
CA ASP A 41 11.75 1.46 -27.43
C ASP A 41 12.72 2.30 -28.30
N GLY A 42 13.81 2.79 -27.71
CA GLY A 42 14.86 3.55 -28.41
C GLY A 42 16.04 2.69 -28.88
N GLU A 43 17.16 2.77 -28.16
CA GLU A 43 18.45 2.19 -28.54
C GLU A 43 18.35 0.67 -28.79
N LEU A 44 17.58 -0.03 -27.96
CA LEU A 44 17.46 -1.49 -28.00
C LEU A 44 16.18 -1.98 -28.72
N SER A 45 15.51 -1.13 -29.50
CA SER A 45 14.27 -1.45 -30.25
C SER A 45 14.33 -2.74 -31.06
N LYS A 46 15.50 -3.07 -31.64
CA LYS A 46 15.71 -4.31 -32.40
C LYS A 46 15.48 -5.59 -31.58
N LEU A 47 15.56 -5.52 -30.24
CA LEU A 47 15.30 -6.65 -29.33
C LEU A 47 13.80 -6.90 -29.07
N LYS A 48 12.92 -5.97 -29.47
CA LYS A 48 11.45 -6.11 -29.39
C LYS A 48 10.95 -6.50 -27.99
N GLN A 49 11.49 -5.87 -26.94
CA GLN A 49 11.06 -6.11 -25.56
C GLN A 49 10.22 -4.98 -24.95
N ALA A 50 10.07 -3.84 -25.65
CA ALA A 50 9.35 -2.67 -25.13
C ALA A 50 7.92 -3.02 -24.67
N GLU A 51 7.16 -3.75 -25.49
CA GLU A 51 5.78 -4.20 -25.17
C GLU A 51 5.72 -4.99 -23.85
N ARG A 52 6.69 -5.87 -23.60
CA ARG A 52 6.74 -6.64 -22.34
C ARG A 52 7.01 -5.77 -21.12
N ILE A 53 7.73 -4.66 -21.29
CA ILE A 53 7.99 -3.70 -20.21
C ILE A 53 6.77 -2.80 -20.00
N GLU A 54 6.09 -2.42 -21.08
CA GLU A 54 4.82 -1.69 -21.02
C GLU A 54 3.72 -2.48 -20.30
N GLU A 55 3.64 -3.80 -20.52
CA GLU A 55 2.77 -4.69 -19.73
C GLU A 55 3.10 -4.64 -18.23
N LEU A 56 4.38 -4.61 -17.85
CA LEU A 56 4.79 -4.49 -16.46
C LEU A 56 4.40 -3.12 -15.88
N MET A 57 4.55 -2.03 -16.65
CA MET A 57 4.11 -0.70 -16.25
C MET A 57 2.61 -0.65 -15.97
N THR A 58 1.81 -1.26 -16.86
CA THR A 58 0.36 -1.33 -16.70
C THR A 58 -0.03 -2.04 -15.40
N ARG A 59 0.54 -3.24 -15.17
CA ARG A 59 0.31 -4.00 -13.92
C ARG A 59 0.78 -3.25 -12.68
N GLN A 60 1.88 -2.49 -12.79
CA GLN A 60 2.38 -1.69 -11.68
C GLN A 60 1.41 -0.55 -11.34
N GLY A 61 0.80 0.08 -12.35
CA GLY A 61 -0.27 1.06 -12.16
C GLY A 61 -1.50 0.45 -11.49
N GLU A 62 -1.98 -0.70 -11.99
CA GLU A 62 -3.10 -1.43 -11.39
C GLU A 62 -2.84 -1.80 -9.92
N LEU A 63 -1.62 -2.24 -9.60
CA LEU A 63 -1.23 -2.54 -8.22
C LEU A 63 -1.23 -1.28 -7.35
N TYR A 64 -0.77 -0.14 -7.87
CA TYR A 64 -0.81 1.13 -7.14
C TYR A 64 -2.25 1.50 -6.76
N ASP A 65 -3.17 1.45 -7.73
CA ASP A 65 -4.58 1.79 -7.51
C ASP A 65 -5.25 0.82 -6.53
N ALA A 66 -4.95 -0.49 -6.64
CA ALA A 66 -5.45 -1.49 -5.71
C ALA A 66 -4.93 -1.27 -4.28
N LEU A 67 -3.66 -0.89 -4.12
CA LEU A 67 -3.10 -0.56 -2.81
C LEU A 67 -3.76 0.68 -2.19
N GLU A 68 -4.04 1.71 -2.98
CA GLU A 68 -4.77 2.91 -2.49
C GLU A 68 -6.17 2.54 -1.99
N ALA A 69 -6.92 1.73 -2.76
CA ALA A 69 -8.25 1.29 -2.38
C ALA A 69 -8.24 0.47 -1.08
N GLU A 70 -7.36 -0.52 -0.97
CA GLU A 70 -7.26 -1.38 0.22
C GLU A 70 -6.79 -0.60 1.46
N ILE A 71 -5.90 0.38 1.29
CA ILE A 71 -5.49 1.26 2.39
C ILE A 71 -6.69 2.05 2.91
N ALA A 72 -7.53 2.59 2.03
CA ALA A 72 -8.72 3.35 2.45
C ALA A 72 -9.70 2.48 3.23
N GLU A 73 -10.00 1.28 2.74
CA GLU A 73 -10.87 0.30 3.43
C GLU A 73 -10.31 -0.06 4.82
N LEU A 74 -9.01 -0.35 4.93
CA LEU A 74 -8.40 -0.69 6.21
C LEU A 74 -8.30 0.49 7.17
N GLU A 75 -8.23 1.73 6.67
CA GLU A 75 -8.33 2.93 7.50
C GLU A 75 -9.73 3.05 8.12
N GLU A 76 -10.80 2.77 7.37
CA GLU A 76 -12.17 2.71 7.90
C GLU A 76 -12.32 1.60 8.97
N VAL A 77 -11.76 0.42 8.70
CA VAL A 77 -11.73 -0.68 9.68
C VAL A 77 -10.99 -0.25 10.95
N ALA A 78 -9.82 0.39 10.82
CA ALA A 78 -9.05 0.87 11.97
C ALA A 78 -9.86 1.86 12.81
N VAL A 79 -10.61 2.79 12.18
CA VAL A 79 -11.50 3.72 12.87
C VAL A 79 -12.61 2.98 13.62
N SER A 80 -13.24 1.97 13.00
CA SER A 80 -14.30 1.18 13.62
C SER A 80 -13.86 0.39 14.86
N LEU A 81 -12.55 0.08 14.94
CA LEU A 81 -11.94 -0.65 16.05
C LEU A 81 -11.41 0.26 17.16
N GLN A 82 -11.43 1.58 16.98
CA GLN A 82 -11.05 2.50 18.05
C GLN A 82 -12.07 2.38 19.21
N PRO A 83 -11.61 2.33 20.46
CA PRO A 83 -12.52 2.30 21.59
C PRO A 83 -13.36 3.58 21.59
N VAL A 84 -14.68 3.43 21.65
CA VAL A 84 -15.60 4.56 21.86
C VAL A 84 -15.22 5.18 23.20
N ALA A 85 -14.91 6.48 23.20
CA ALA A 85 -14.59 7.21 24.42
C ALA A 85 -15.85 7.38 25.29
N GLU A 86 -16.26 6.33 25.99
CA GLU A 86 -17.21 6.38 27.11
C GLU A 86 -16.52 5.88 28.38
N ASP A 87 -15.94 6.82 29.13
CA ASP A 87 -16.03 6.96 30.60
C ASP A 87 -14.90 7.85 31.12
N ALA A 88 -15.02 9.16 30.85
CA ALA A 88 -14.26 10.21 31.55
C ALA A 88 -15.18 11.28 32.16
N ALA A 89 -16.41 10.88 32.54
CA ALA A 89 -17.36 11.77 33.21
C ALA A 89 -18.34 10.98 34.08
N GLY A 90 -17.91 10.51 35.25
CA GLY A 90 -18.87 9.89 36.15
C GLY A 90 -18.38 9.27 37.45
N THR A 91 -17.63 9.99 38.29
CA THR A 91 -17.79 9.87 39.77
C THR A 91 -17.09 11.01 40.50
N VAL A 92 -17.83 12.08 40.79
CA VAL A 92 -17.60 12.89 41.99
C VAL A 92 -18.92 12.91 42.73
N HIS A 93 -19.01 12.12 43.79
CA HIS A 93 -20.03 12.30 44.81
C HIS A 93 -19.44 12.03 46.19
#